data_AF-A0A3T0KNQ4-F1
#
_entry.id   AF-A0A3T0KNQ4-F1
#
_cell.length_a   1.000
_cell.length_b   1.000
_cell.length_c   1.000
_cell.angle_alpha   90.00
_cell.angle_beta   90.00
_cell.angle_gamma   90.00
#
_symmetry.space_group_name_H-M   'P 1'
#
loop_
_entity.id
_entity.type
_entity.pdbx_description
1 polymer ?
#
loop_
_entity_poly.entity_id
_entity_poly.type
_entity_poly.pdbx_seq_one_letter_code
_entity_poly.pdbx_strand_id
1 'polypeptide(L)' 'MKKGIVLSVTKRHITLLTPEGEFVRRNRDNGVYEIGDEVTIIPVERTFPISSKK' A
#
# COMPACT_ATOMS: atom_id res chain seq x y z
N MET A 1 8.88 -9.62 -1.25
CA MET A 1 8.91 -8.16 -1.40
C MET A 1 8.25 -7.83 -2.72
N LYS A 2 6.96 -7.46 -2.74
CA LYS A 2 6.32 -7.00 -3.99
C LYS A 2 6.69 -5.53 -4.17
N LYS A 3 6.99 -5.10 -5.39
CA LYS A 3 7.18 -3.67 -5.71
C LYS A 3 6.04 -3.21 -6.60
N GLY A 4 5.84 -1.91 -6.74
CA GLY A 4 4.86 -1.38 -7.67
C GLY A 4 5.09 0.10 -7.97
N ILE A 5 4.56 0.55 -9.09
CA ILE A 5 4.67 1.94 -9.56
C ILE A 5 3.43 2.71 -9.13
N VAL A 6 3.61 3.89 -8.55
CA VAL A 6 2.51 4.78 -8.19
C VAL A 6 1.83 5.30 -9.46
N LEU A 7 0.55 4.97 -9.63
CA LEU A 7 -0.27 5.47 -10.73
C LEU A 7 -1.13 6.66 -10.32
N SER A 8 -1.55 6.73 -9.06
CA SER A 8 -2.33 7.84 -8.56
C SER A 8 -2.13 8.06 -7.07
N VAL A 9 -2.16 9.34 -6.69
CA VAL A 9 -2.02 9.78 -5.30
C VAL A 9 -3.24 10.62 -4.95
N THR A 10 -3.93 10.23 -3.88
CA THR A 10 -5.04 10.99 -3.30
C THR A 10 -4.69 11.45 -1.89
N LYS A 11 -5.61 12.16 -1.23
CA LYS A 11 -5.43 12.58 0.18
C LYS A 11 -5.38 11.40 1.15
N ARG A 12 -6.06 10.28 0.84
CA ARG A 12 -6.21 9.14 1.76
C ARG A 12 -5.52 7.87 1.27
N HIS A 13 -5.32 7.73 -0.03
CA HIS A 13 -4.84 6.50 -0.63
C HIS A 13 -3.84 6.76 -1.76
N ILE A 14 -2.99 5.77 -2.00
CA ILE A 14 -2.19 5.64 -3.20
C ILE A 14 -2.62 4.38 -3.96
N THR A 15 -2.52 4.43 -5.29
CA THR A 15 -2.75 3.28 -6.17
C THR A 15 -1.44 2.90 -6.83
N LEU A 16 -1.09 1.63 -6.74
CA LEU A 16 0.13 1.05 -7.27
C LEU A 16 -0.21 0.04 -8.37
N LEU A 17 0.62 -0.03 -9.40
CA LEU A 17 0.63 -1.14 -10.36
C LEU A 17 1.80 -2.06 -10.04
N THR A 18 1.53 -3.32 -9.76
CA THR A 18 2.60 -4.31 -9.54
C THR A 18 3.16 -4.81 -10.87
N PRO A 19 4.39 -5.36 -10.91
CA PRO A 19 4.96 -5.99 -12.10
C PRO A 19 4.10 -7.10 -12.70
N GLU A 20 3.28 -7.76 -11.87
CA GLU A 20 2.34 -8.80 -12.31
C GLU A 20 1.07 -8.24 -12.98
N GLY A 21 0.93 -6.91 -13.05
CA GLY A 21 -0.23 -6.23 -13.62
C GLY A 21 -1.40 -6.06 -12.65
N GLU A 22 -1.18 -6.26 -11.34
CA GLU A 22 -2.21 -6.09 -10.32
C GLU A 22 -2.29 -4.62 -9.88
N PHE A 23 -3.51 -4.10 -9.71
CA PHE A 23 -3.73 -2.79 -9.10
C PHE A 23 -3.90 -2.93 -7.59
N VAL A 24 -3.02 -2.29 -6.82
CA VAL A 24 -3.02 -2.35 -5.35
C VAL A 24 -3.34 -0.97 -4.79
N ARG A 25 -4.41 -0.85 -4.00
CA ARG A 25 -4.75 0.37 -3.27
C ARG A 25 -4.26 0.28 -1.82
N ARG A 26 -3.51 1.29 -1.37
CA ARG A 26 -3.06 1.43 0.02
C ARG A 26 -3.50 2.74 0.63
N ASN A 27 -3.68 2.75 1.95
CA ASN A 27 -3.79 4.00 2.70
C ASN A 27 -2.46 4.74 2.61
N ARG A 28 -2.54 6.05 2.48
CA ARG A 28 -1.37 6.92 2.48
C ARG A 28 -0.87 7.05 3.91
N ASP A 29 0.38 6.71 4.12
CA ASP A 29 1.14 7.04 5.32
C ASP A 29 1.73 8.46 5.21
N ASN A 30 2.57 8.85 6.17
CA ASN A 30 3.19 10.18 6.16
C ASN A 30 4.26 10.35 5.07
N GLY A 31 4.49 9.33 4.23
CA GLY A 31 5.34 9.41 3.05
C GLY A 31 4.83 10.41 1.99
N VAL A 32 5.79 11.07 1.34
CA VAL A 32 5.56 11.82 0.10
C VAL A 32 5.68 10.81 -1.05
N TYR A 33 4.65 10.77 -1.90
CA TYR A 33 4.58 9.89 -3.06
C TYR A 33 4.27 10.72 -4.29
N GLU A 34 5.00 10.46 -5.36
CA GLU A 34 4.77 11.04 -6.69
C GLU A 34 4.34 9.97 -7.68
N ILE A 35 3.62 10.37 -8.71
CA ILE A 35 3.22 9.46 -9.78
C ILE A 35 4.49 9.04 -10.54
N GLY A 36 4.64 7.73 -10.76
CA GLY A 36 5.85 7.14 -11.34
C GLY A 36 6.85 6.58 -10.32
N ASP A 37 6.67 6.87 -9.03
CA ASP A 37 7.55 6.32 -7.99
C ASP A 37 7.46 4.80 -7.88
N GLU A 38 8.61 4.15 -7.75
CA GLU A 38 8.69 2.72 -7.43
C GLU A 38 8.65 2.54 -5.90
N VAL A 39 7.57 1.93 -5.40
CA VAL A 39 7.34 1.72 -3.97
C VAL A 39 7.38 0.24 -3.64
N THR A 40 8.08 -0.11 -2.55
CA THR A 40 8.09 -1.48 -2.05
C THR A 40 6.87 -1.73 -1.17
N ILE A 41 6.04 -2.69 -1.59
CA ILE A 41 4.86 -3.18 -0.89
C ILE A 41 5.33 -4.23 0.12
N ILE A 42 5.56 -3.82 1.36
CA ILE A 42 5.76 -4.77 2.48
C ILE A 42 4.37 -5.18 2.98
N PRO A 43 3.98 -6.47 2.89
CA PRO A 43 2.72 -6.93 3.47
C PRO A 43 2.76 -6.62 4.97
N VAL A 44 1.86 -5.78 5.44
CA VAL A 44 1.68 -5.60 6.88
C VAL A 44 0.81 -6.78 7.32
N GLU A 45 1.40 -7.74 8.02
CA GLU A 45 0.62 -8.75 8.74
C GLU A 45 -0.29 -7.99 9.70
N ARG A 46 -1.58 -7.91 9.36
CA ARG A 46 -2.58 -7.43 10.30
C ARG A 46 -2.76 -8.53 11.34
N THR A 47 -1.94 -8.52 12.38
CA THR A 47 -2.25 -9.24 13.61
C THR A 47 -3.46 -8.54 14.20
N PHE A 48 -4.66 -9.01 13.89
CA PHE A 48 -5.84 -8.61 14.63
C PHE A 48 -5.63 -9.12 16.06
N PRO A 49 -5.53 -8.26 17.09
CA PRO A 49 -5.62 -8.77 18.45
C PRO A 49 -7.03 -9.34 18.57
N ILE A 50 -7.12 -10.66 18.68
CA ILE A 50 -8.36 -11.33 19.08
C ILE A 50 -8.64 -10.77 20.47
N SER A 51 -9.59 -9.83 20.54
CA SER A 51 -10.12 -9.37 21.82
C SER A 51 -10.86 -10.56 22.42
N SER A 52 -10.16 -11.35 23.24
CA SER A 52 -10.78 -12.24 24.20
C SER A 52 -11.55 -11.36 25.18
N LYS A 53 -12.85 -11.17 24.92
CA LYS A 53 -13.80 -10.76 25.93
C LYS A 53 -13.74 -11.80 27.05
N LYS A 54 -13.36 -11.35 28.25
CA LYS A 54 -13.47 -12.09 29.50
C LYS A 54 -14.76 -11.71 30.19
#